data_AF-A0A9N9MSW7-F1
#
_entry.id   AF-A0A9N9MSW7-F1
#
_cell.length_a   1.000
_cell.length_b   1.000
_cell.length_c   1.000
_cell.angle_alpha   90.00
_cell.angle_beta   90.00
_cell.angle_gamma   90.00
#
_symmetry.space_group_name_H-M   'P 1'
#
loop_
_entity.id
_entity.type
_entity.pdbx_description
1 polymer ?
#
loop_
_entity_poly.entity_id
_entity_poly.type
_entity_poly.pdbx_seq_one_letter_code
_entity_poly.pdbx_strand_id
1 'polypeptide(L)'
;MPLILNPAHEMTTLNTVVRRCIAAADKLGKHHVILTTDQALYYKLLELKWCSEEMRSRVILRMGGLHVAMNFLKVIGKRPHRNVARKRTNGMKAHKITLQAIWQILAPQIASSLEEHGVDSTEFMHISKEPLQLKCFLQSENNLQLLSEFVEKKSKESPFFEFWWSYMDMILTLLMFTSGIRDEKWNTYRAALTEMLPFIARYNHGNYSRSLTVYICDMNQLPSEVEGEFLN
;
A
#
# COMPACT_ATOMS: atom_id res chain seq x y z
N MET A 1 23.57 3.86 -1.54
CA MET A 1 24.16 3.84 -0.17
C MET A 1 25.54 4.47 -0.26
N PRO A 2 25.96 5.31 0.70
CA PRO A 2 27.33 5.81 0.70
C PRO A 2 28.31 4.62 0.81
N LEU A 3 29.47 4.76 0.18
CA LEU A 3 30.57 3.79 0.04
C LEU A 3 31.24 3.46 1.39
N ILE A 4 30.49 3.01 2.39
CA ILE A 4 31.02 2.56 3.67
C ILE A 4 31.17 1.04 3.58
N LEU A 5 32.42 0.57 3.63
CA LEU A 5 32.80 -0.84 3.56
C LEU A 5 32.60 -1.54 4.92
N ASN A 6 31.43 -1.38 5.53
CA ASN A 6 31.05 -2.07 6.76
C ASN A 6 29.64 -2.69 6.60
N PRO A 7 29.29 -3.72 7.39
CA PRO A 7 27.98 -4.33 7.29
C PRO A 7 26.85 -3.33 7.56
N ALA A 8 25.91 -3.21 6.62
CA ALA A 8 24.80 -2.25 6.70
C ALA A 8 23.85 -2.48 7.88
N HIS A 9 23.93 -3.64 8.53
CA HIS A 9 23.13 -3.97 9.70
C HIS A 9 23.80 -3.55 11.02
N GLU A 10 25.04 -3.07 11.02
CA GLU A 10 25.68 -2.57 12.23
C GLU A 10 25.17 -1.18 12.60
N MET A 11 24.91 -0.98 13.90
CA MET A 11 24.33 0.27 14.39
C MET A 11 25.29 1.45 14.27
N THR A 12 26.59 1.22 14.48
CA THR A 12 27.66 2.20 14.29
C THR A 12 27.75 2.66 12.83
N THR A 13 27.66 1.70 11.90
CA THR A 13 27.66 1.94 10.46
C THR A 13 26.44 2.76 10.05
N LEU A 14 25.23 2.38 10.51
CA LEU A 14 23.99 3.13 10.24
C LEU A 14 24.05 4.56 10.80
N ASN A 15 24.48 4.74 12.04
CA ASN A 15 24.63 6.07 12.65
C ASN A 15 25.61 6.95 11.84
N THR A 16 26.73 6.37 11.41
CA THR A 16 27.71 7.07 10.56
C THR A 16 27.11 7.47 9.22
N VAL A 17 26.34 6.59 8.58
CA VAL A 17 25.63 6.86 7.33
C VAL A 17 24.66 8.03 7.52
N VAL A 18 23.80 7.99 8.55
CA VAL A 18 22.80 9.03 8.81
C VAL A 18 23.47 10.37 9.08
N ARG A 19 24.50 10.42 9.93
CA ARG A 19 25.25 11.66 10.21
C ARG A 19 25.91 12.25 8.96
N ARG A 20 26.44 11.41 8.07
CA ARG A 20 26.97 11.87 6.77
C ARG A 20 25.87 12.44 5.88
N CYS A 21 24.68 11.84 5.87
CA CYS A 21 23.53 12.37 5.14
C CYS A 21 23.08 13.72 5.70
N ILE A 22 23.04 13.88 7.02
CA ILE A 22 22.73 15.16 7.69
C ILE A 22 23.76 16.23 7.30
N ALA A 23 25.06 15.93 7.43
CA ALA A 23 26.12 16.87 7.06
C ALA A 23 26.10 17.23 5.56
N ALA A 24 25.68 16.31 4.69
CA ALA A 24 25.48 16.60 3.27
C ALA A 24 24.27 17.51 3.04
N ALA A 25 23.17 17.30 3.77
CA ALA A 25 21.98 18.14 3.71
C ALA A 25 22.27 19.56 4.21
N ASP A 26 23.07 19.72 5.26
CA ASP A 26 23.54 21.03 5.75
C ASP A 26 24.28 21.81 4.68
N LYS A 27 25.17 21.15 3.95
CA LYS A 27 25.90 21.76 2.82
C LYS A 27 24.98 22.18 1.67
N LEU A 28 23.82 21.53 1.54
CA LEU A 28 22.80 21.85 0.54
C LEU A 28 21.74 22.83 1.08
N GLY A 29 21.88 23.31 2.32
CA GLY A 29 20.91 24.18 2.97
C GLY A 29 19.56 23.52 3.23
N LYS A 30 19.52 22.19 3.33
CA LYS A 30 18.29 21.41 3.58
C LYS A 30 18.24 20.98 5.04
N HIS A 31 17.15 21.34 5.72
CA HIS A 31 16.95 20.96 7.12
C HIS A 31 16.62 19.47 7.27
N HIS A 32 15.69 18.97 6.45
CA HIS A 32 15.16 17.61 6.52
C HIS A 32 15.88 16.65 5.56
N VAL A 33 16.03 15.40 6.00
CA VAL A 33 16.64 14.31 5.25
C VAL A 33 15.69 13.13 5.19
N ILE A 34 15.28 12.75 3.98
CA ILE A 34 14.45 11.56 3.75
C ILE A 34 15.35 10.37 3.43
N LEU A 35 15.27 9.32 4.24
CA LEU A 35 16.03 8.07 4.04
C LEU A 35 15.07 6.94 3.71
N THR A 36 15.17 6.40 2.49
CA THR A 36 14.38 5.24 2.08
C THR A 36 15.15 3.95 2.34
N THR A 37 14.58 3.03 3.12
CA THR A 37 15.24 1.77 3.49
C THR A 37 14.32 0.56 3.37
N ASP A 38 14.93 -0.63 3.29
CA ASP A 38 14.18 -1.87 3.52
C ASP A 38 13.71 -1.97 4.98
N GLN A 39 12.88 -2.98 5.24
CA GLN A 39 12.27 -3.20 6.56
C GLN A 39 13.30 -3.51 7.66
N ALA A 40 14.37 -4.24 7.37
CA ALA A 40 15.34 -4.65 8.37
C ALA A 40 16.16 -3.45 8.86
N LEU A 41 16.53 -2.56 7.93
CA LEU A 41 17.21 -1.32 8.25
C LEU A 41 16.27 -0.29 8.89
N TYR A 42 15.00 -0.27 8.49
CA TYR A 42 13.99 0.64 9.03
C TYR A 42 13.88 0.54 10.56
N TYR A 43 13.84 -0.69 11.10
CA TYR A 43 13.80 -0.91 12.55
C TYR A 43 15.01 -0.34 13.28
N LYS A 44 16.21 -0.60 12.78
CA LYS A 44 17.45 -0.11 13.41
C LYS A 44 17.56 1.40 13.34
N LEU A 45 17.09 1.99 12.24
CA LEU A 45 17.05 3.44 12.09
C LEU A 45 15.99 4.09 12.97
N LEU A 46 14.86 3.43 13.23
CA LEU A 46 13.88 3.91 14.21
C LEU A 46 14.49 3.96 15.62
N GLU A 47 15.22 2.92 16.03
CA GLU A 47 15.93 2.91 17.31
C GLU A 47 16.91 4.10 17.42
N LEU A 48 17.69 4.37 16.37
CA LEU A 48 18.58 5.54 16.33
C LEU A 48 17.82 6.86 16.36
N LYS A 49 16.74 6.97 15.59
CA LYS A 49 15.89 8.17 15.52
C LYS A 49 15.28 8.48 16.88
N TRP A 50 14.87 7.48 17.65
CA TRP A 50 14.28 7.68 18.98
C TRP A 50 15.32 8.01 20.06
N CYS A 51 16.57 7.59 19.89
CA CYS A 51 17.66 7.90 20.82
C CYS A 51 18.26 9.30 20.66
N SER A 52 17.98 10.02 19.56
CA SER A 52 18.59 11.31 19.26
C SER A 52 17.56 12.34 18.84
N GLU A 53 17.45 13.43 19.60
CA GLU A 53 16.53 14.53 19.29
C GLU A 53 16.84 15.21 17.95
N GLU A 54 18.13 15.36 17.63
CA GLU A 54 18.58 15.84 16.32
C GLU A 54 18.06 14.95 15.18
N MET A 55 18.24 13.63 15.28
CA MET A 55 17.74 12.70 14.27
C MET A 55 16.21 12.70 14.21
N ARG A 56 15.54 12.77 15.36
CA ARG A 56 14.08 12.83 15.44
C ARG A 56 13.51 14.03 14.70
N SER A 57 14.15 15.19 14.80
CA SER A 57 13.70 16.43 14.17
C SER A 57 14.08 16.52 12.69
N ARG A 58 15.19 15.91 12.28
CA ARG A 58 15.77 16.10 10.94
C ARG A 58 15.58 14.93 9.98
N VAL A 59 15.42 13.71 10.50
CA VAL A 59 15.43 12.49 9.69
C VAL A 59 14.04 11.90 9.56
N ILE A 60 13.59 11.78 8.31
CA ILE A 60 12.32 11.16 7.95
C ILE A 60 12.63 9.81 7.31
N LEU A 61 12.18 8.74 7.96
CA LEU A 61 12.40 7.38 7.49
C LEU A 61 11.26 6.96 6.59
N ARG A 62 11.60 6.52 5.37
CA ARG A 62 10.65 6.03 4.38
C ARG A 62 10.85 4.53 4.17
N MET A 63 9.77 3.75 4.28
CA MET A 63 9.84 2.33 3.90
C MET A 63 9.93 2.19 2.37
N GLY A 64 10.85 1.34 1.90
CA GLY A 64 11.04 1.09 0.47
C GLY A 64 9.81 0.48 -0.19
N GLY A 65 9.21 1.21 -1.12
CA GLY A 65 7.94 0.84 -1.77
C GLY A 65 7.96 -0.53 -2.45
N LEU A 66 9.08 -0.91 -3.07
CA LEU A 66 9.24 -2.24 -3.67
C LEU A 66 9.10 -3.37 -2.63
N HIS A 67 9.70 -3.20 -1.45
CA HIS A 67 9.60 -4.19 -0.37
C HIS A 67 8.18 -4.29 0.20
N VAL A 68 7.46 -3.18 0.28
CA VAL A 68 6.03 -3.16 0.66
C VAL A 68 5.20 -3.97 -0.34
N ALA A 69 5.31 -3.64 -1.63
CA ALA A 69 4.59 -4.34 -2.69
C ALA A 69 4.93 -5.84 -2.72
N MET A 70 6.20 -6.21 -2.57
CA MET A 70 6.63 -7.62 -2.53
C MET A 70 6.06 -8.37 -1.33
N ASN A 71 6.04 -7.77 -0.13
CA ASN A 71 5.45 -8.41 1.04
C ASN A 71 3.93 -8.55 0.89
N PHE A 72 3.27 -7.54 0.33
CA PHE A 72 1.84 -7.60 0.07
C PHE A 72 1.48 -8.64 -1.00
N LEU A 73 2.28 -8.78 -2.06
CA LEU A 73 2.13 -9.86 -3.04
C LEU A 73 2.28 -11.26 -2.42
N LYS A 74 3.19 -11.45 -1.45
CA LYS A 74 3.30 -12.71 -0.70
C LYS A 74 2.03 -12.98 0.11
N VAL A 75 1.44 -11.94 0.70
CA VAL A 75 0.18 -12.02 1.43
C VAL A 75 -0.96 -12.43 0.51
N ILE A 76 -1.09 -11.81 -0.68
CA ILE A 76 -2.07 -12.22 -1.71
C ILE A 76 -1.83 -13.68 -2.14
N GLY A 77 -0.57 -14.07 -2.38
CA GLY A 77 -0.20 -15.41 -2.82
C GLY A 77 -0.45 -16.54 -1.81
N LYS A 78 -0.70 -16.21 -0.53
CA LYS A 78 -1.12 -17.18 0.50
C LYS A 78 -2.61 -17.52 0.44
N ARG A 79 -3.44 -16.73 -0.27
CA ARG A 79 -4.88 -16.98 -0.43
C ARG A 79 -5.26 -18.11 -1.40
N PRO A 80 -4.67 -18.26 -2.60
CA PRO A 80 -5.13 -19.29 -3.52
C PRO A 80 -4.83 -20.68 -2.95
N HIS A 81 -5.83 -21.55 -3.05
CA HIS A 81 -5.67 -23.00 -2.85
C HIS A 81 -4.49 -23.47 -3.72
N ARG A 82 -3.44 -23.95 -3.05
CA ARG A 82 -2.19 -24.54 -3.57
C ARG A 82 -1.88 -24.35 -5.08
N ASN A 83 -0.77 -23.64 -5.34
CA ASN A 83 0.15 -23.82 -6.50
C ASN A 83 0.07 -22.94 -7.76
N VAL A 84 -0.56 -21.77 -7.79
CA VAL A 84 -0.57 -20.96 -9.04
C VAL A 84 0.65 -20.03 -9.24
N ALA A 85 1.37 -19.63 -8.19
CA ALA A 85 2.39 -18.57 -8.31
C ALA A 85 3.79 -18.96 -7.81
N ARG A 86 4.44 -19.94 -8.45
CA ARG A 86 5.85 -20.29 -8.16
C ARG A 86 6.90 -19.51 -8.96
N LYS A 87 6.52 -18.65 -9.91
CA LYS A 87 7.47 -17.83 -10.69
C LYS A 87 7.37 -16.33 -10.40
N ARG A 88 8.47 -15.81 -9.86
CA ARG A 88 8.70 -14.52 -9.18
C ARG A 88 8.55 -13.25 -10.04
N THR A 89 8.26 -13.37 -11.34
CA THR A 89 8.19 -12.24 -12.28
C THR A 89 6.83 -12.05 -12.97
N ASN A 90 5.92 -13.03 -12.90
CA ASN A 90 4.59 -12.95 -13.53
C ASN A 90 3.43 -12.81 -12.53
N GLY A 91 3.70 -12.78 -11.22
CA GLY A 91 2.66 -12.76 -10.18
C GLY A 91 1.68 -11.58 -10.33
N MET A 92 2.20 -10.36 -10.52
CA MET A 92 1.35 -9.17 -10.71
C MET A 92 0.48 -9.27 -11.98
N LYS A 93 1.06 -9.75 -13.09
CA LYS A 93 0.30 -9.93 -14.34
C LYS A 93 -0.82 -10.95 -14.15
N ALA A 94 -0.53 -12.07 -13.48
CA ALA A 94 -1.53 -13.09 -13.16
C ALA A 94 -2.66 -12.50 -12.30
N HIS A 95 -2.33 -11.76 -11.23
CA HIS A 95 -3.33 -11.12 -10.38
C HIS A 95 -4.20 -10.12 -11.14
N LYS A 96 -3.63 -9.29 -12.03
CA LYS A 96 -4.39 -8.37 -12.89
C LYS A 96 -5.35 -9.11 -13.83
N ILE A 97 -4.90 -10.19 -14.46
CA ILE A 97 -5.75 -11.01 -15.34
C ILE A 97 -6.87 -11.70 -14.53
N THR A 98 -6.56 -12.25 -13.36
CA THR A 98 -7.57 -12.84 -12.48
C THR A 98 -8.60 -11.81 -12.03
N LEU A 99 -8.16 -10.61 -11.63
CA LEU A 99 -9.06 -9.50 -11.30
C LEU A 99 -9.98 -9.19 -12.48
N GLN A 100 -9.42 -9.00 -13.68
CA GLN A 100 -10.20 -8.72 -14.88
C GLN A 100 -11.21 -9.84 -15.18
N ALA A 101 -10.82 -11.11 -15.06
CA ALA A 101 -11.69 -12.24 -15.32
C ALA A 101 -12.86 -12.32 -14.32
N ILE A 102 -12.60 -12.14 -13.03
CA ILE A 102 -13.66 -12.11 -12.00
C ILE A 102 -14.59 -10.92 -12.25
N TRP A 103 -14.02 -9.77 -12.62
CA TRP A 103 -14.76 -8.55 -12.83
C TRP A 103 -15.70 -8.63 -14.05
N GLN A 104 -15.31 -9.32 -15.12
CA GLN A 104 -16.20 -9.62 -16.26
C GLN A 104 -17.49 -10.36 -15.84
N ILE A 105 -17.44 -11.12 -14.75
CA ILE A 105 -18.58 -11.86 -14.21
C ILE A 105 -19.40 -11.00 -13.24
N LEU A 106 -18.74 -10.18 -12.42
CA LEU A 106 -19.39 -9.40 -11.36
C LEU A 106 -19.94 -8.06 -11.83
N ALA A 107 -19.29 -7.38 -12.78
CA ALA A 107 -19.73 -6.06 -13.23
C ALA A 107 -21.17 -6.08 -13.77
N PRO A 108 -21.59 -7.03 -14.63
CA PRO A 108 -22.99 -7.08 -15.06
C PRO A 108 -23.98 -7.28 -13.92
N GLN A 109 -23.62 -8.06 -12.90
CA GLN A 109 -24.48 -8.30 -11.73
C GLN A 109 -24.63 -7.04 -10.86
N ILE A 110 -23.55 -6.27 -10.70
CA ILE A 110 -23.59 -5.00 -9.98
C ILE A 110 -24.39 -3.97 -10.80
N ALA A 111 -24.18 -3.92 -12.12
CA ALA A 111 -24.94 -3.04 -13.02
C ALA A 111 -26.46 -3.30 -12.93
N SER A 112 -26.90 -4.56 -12.99
CA SER A 112 -28.32 -4.89 -12.79
C SER A 112 -28.82 -4.51 -11.40
N SER A 113 -28.01 -4.70 -10.36
CA SER A 113 -28.35 -4.29 -9.00
C SER A 113 -28.49 -2.76 -8.86
N LEU A 114 -27.69 -1.98 -9.59
CA LEU A 114 -27.78 -0.52 -9.61
C LEU A 114 -29.06 -0.06 -10.33
N GLU A 115 -29.37 -0.69 -11.47
CA GLU A 115 -30.59 -0.42 -12.24
C GLU A 115 -31.86 -0.73 -11.44
N GLU A 116 -31.87 -1.81 -10.66
CA GLU A 116 -32.97 -2.14 -9.73
C GLU A 116 -33.24 -1.02 -8.71
N HIS A 117 -32.23 -0.23 -8.37
CA HIS A 117 -32.32 0.92 -7.46
C HIS A 117 -32.46 2.27 -8.19
N GLY A 118 -32.68 2.25 -9.52
CA GLY A 118 -32.87 3.46 -10.33
C GLY A 118 -31.58 4.23 -10.62
N VAL A 119 -30.41 3.62 -10.42
CA VAL A 119 -29.11 4.22 -10.74
C VAL A 119 -28.68 3.79 -12.14
N ASP A 120 -28.31 4.76 -12.99
CA ASP A 120 -27.78 4.47 -14.32
C ASP A 120 -26.46 3.68 -14.24
N SER A 121 -26.43 2.50 -14.85
CA SER A 121 -25.29 1.59 -14.82
C SER A 121 -24.24 1.89 -15.90
N THR A 122 -24.53 2.77 -16.87
CA THR A 122 -23.62 3.02 -18.00
C THR A 122 -22.27 3.57 -17.53
N GLU A 123 -22.29 4.58 -16.66
CA GLU A 123 -21.09 5.18 -16.09
C GLU A 123 -20.28 4.14 -15.30
N PHE A 124 -20.95 3.33 -14.48
CA PHE A 124 -20.33 2.25 -13.76
C PHE A 124 -19.62 1.29 -14.72
N MET A 125 -20.29 0.81 -15.77
CA MET A 125 -19.70 -0.14 -16.72
C MET A 125 -18.44 0.41 -17.42
N HIS A 126 -18.38 1.72 -17.66
CA HIS A 126 -17.18 2.39 -18.15
C HIS A 126 -16.06 2.42 -17.10
N ILE A 127 -16.35 2.91 -15.89
CA ILE A 127 -15.41 3.01 -14.76
C ILE A 127 -14.84 1.64 -14.39
N SER A 128 -15.67 0.61 -14.47
CA SER A 128 -15.36 -0.76 -14.09
C SER A 128 -14.17 -1.37 -14.86
N LYS A 129 -13.85 -0.83 -16.04
CA LYS A 129 -12.72 -1.28 -16.87
C LYS A 129 -11.37 -0.78 -16.36
N GLU A 130 -11.36 0.31 -15.60
CA GLU A 130 -10.16 0.95 -15.06
C GLU A 130 -10.03 0.64 -13.56
N PRO A 131 -9.05 -0.18 -13.13
CA PRO A 131 -8.99 -0.69 -11.75
C PRO A 131 -8.95 0.41 -10.67
N LEU A 132 -8.28 1.53 -10.94
CA LEU A 132 -8.20 2.62 -9.96
C LEU A 132 -9.53 3.37 -9.84
N GLN A 133 -10.18 3.64 -10.97
CA GLN A 133 -11.50 4.28 -10.97
C GLN A 133 -12.53 3.35 -10.32
N LEU A 134 -12.46 2.05 -10.60
CA LEU A 134 -13.27 1.04 -9.93
C LEU A 134 -13.09 1.08 -8.41
N LYS A 135 -11.84 1.11 -7.92
CA LYS A 135 -11.56 1.20 -6.47
C LYS A 135 -12.18 2.45 -5.86
N CYS A 136 -12.04 3.61 -6.51
CA CYS A 136 -12.69 4.85 -6.06
C CYS A 136 -14.21 4.74 -6.05
N PHE A 137 -14.81 4.16 -7.09
CA PHE A 137 -16.26 3.92 -7.16
C PHE A 137 -16.73 3.05 -5.99
N LEU A 138 -16.05 1.93 -5.73
CA LEU A 138 -16.38 1.00 -4.65
C LEU A 138 -16.26 1.62 -3.24
N GLN A 139 -15.54 2.73 -3.10
CA GLN A 139 -15.33 3.43 -1.84
C GLN A 139 -16.14 4.72 -1.71
N SER A 140 -16.83 5.14 -2.77
CA SER A 140 -17.61 6.37 -2.77
C SER A 140 -18.82 6.25 -1.85
N GLU A 141 -18.99 7.21 -0.93
CA GLU A 141 -20.06 7.21 0.08
C GLU A 141 -21.45 7.03 -0.52
N ASN A 142 -21.69 7.66 -1.67
CA ASN A 142 -22.95 7.58 -2.42
C ASN A 142 -23.34 6.14 -2.82
N ASN A 143 -22.36 5.26 -3.01
CA ASN A 143 -22.58 3.89 -3.47
C ASN A 143 -22.38 2.84 -2.36
N LEU A 144 -21.90 3.24 -1.17
CA LEU A 144 -21.54 2.31 -0.10
C LEU A 144 -22.73 1.46 0.35
N GLN A 145 -23.91 2.06 0.49
CA GLN A 145 -25.09 1.35 0.95
C GLN A 145 -25.52 0.27 -0.06
N LEU A 146 -25.74 0.66 -1.33
CA LEU A 146 -26.13 -0.27 -2.40
C LEU A 146 -25.12 -1.40 -2.59
N LEU A 147 -23.82 -1.07 -2.58
CA LEU A 147 -22.77 -2.08 -2.70
C LEU A 147 -22.72 -2.99 -1.47
N SER A 148 -22.95 -2.46 -0.27
CA SER A 148 -22.98 -3.29 0.95
C SER A 148 -24.13 -4.29 0.93
N GLU A 149 -25.31 -3.89 0.46
CA GLU A 149 -26.48 -4.77 0.31
C GLU A 149 -26.22 -5.85 -0.76
N PHE A 150 -25.64 -5.46 -1.90
CA PHE A 150 -25.23 -6.41 -2.94
C PHE A 150 -24.23 -7.44 -2.41
N VAL A 151 -23.19 -6.97 -1.72
CA VAL A 151 -22.14 -7.82 -1.13
C VAL A 151 -22.77 -8.76 -0.10
N GLU A 152 -23.60 -8.27 0.80
CA GLU A 152 -24.26 -9.09 1.83
C GLU A 152 -25.15 -10.18 1.21
N LYS A 153 -25.95 -9.82 0.19
CA LYS A 153 -26.79 -10.78 -0.54
C LYS A 153 -25.95 -11.88 -1.17
N LYS A 154 -24.88 -11.52 -1.89
CA LYS A 154 -24.01 -12.48 -2.57
C LYS A 154 -23.18 -13.34 -1.60
N SER A 155 -22.77 -12.77 -0.47
CA SER A 155 -22.10 -13.50 0.60
C SER A 155 -22.98 -14.59 1.21
N LYS A 156 -24.28 -14.31 1.40
CA LYS A 156 -25.26 -15.32 1.88
C LYS A 156 -25.50 -16.44 0.87
N GLU A 157 -25.43 -16.13 -0.44
CA GLU A 157 -25.57 -17.12 -1.52
C GLU A 157 -24.35 -18.06 -1.63
N SER A 158 -23.13 -17.54 -1.39
CA SER A 158 -21.92 -18.36 -1.51
C SER A 158 -20.76 -17.85 -0.65
N PRO A 159 -20.15 -18.71 0.19
CA PRO A 159 -18.94 -18.34 0.93
C PRO A 159 -17.73 -18.07 0.01
N PHE A 160 -17.77 -18.56 -1.23
CA PHE A 160 -16.73 -18.25 -2.22
C PHE A 160 -16.78 -16.79 -2.68
N PHE A 161 -17.95 -16.14 -2.61
CA PHE A 161 -18.08 -14.73 -2.98
C PHE A 161 -17.26 -13.84 -2.06
N GLU A 162 -17.39 -13.99 -0.73
CA GLU A 162 -16.61 -13.22 0.25
C GLU A 162 -15.10 -13.36 0.02
N PHE A 163 -14.67 -14.59 -0.27
CA PHE A 163 -13.27 -14.89 -0.57
C PHE A 163 -12.78 -14.08 -1.78
N TRP A 164 -13.49 -14.16 -2.91
CA TRP A 164 -13.11 -13.49 -4.15
C TRP A 164 -13.27 -11.98 -4.07
N TRP A 165 -14.32 -11.49 -3.42
CA TRP A 165 -14.54 -10.07 -3.14
C TRP A 165 -13.36 -9.47 -2.39
N SER A 166 -13.00 -10.10 -1.27
CA SER A 166 -11.86 -9.65 -0.47
C SER A 166 -10.51 -9.83 -1.21
N TYR A 167 -10.38 -10.81 -2.11
CA TYR A 167 -9.18 -10.98 -2.94
C TYR A 167 -9.04 -9.86 -3.98
N MET A 168 -10.14 -9.47 -4.63
CA MET A 168 -10.14 -8.32 -5.54
C MET A 168 -9.77 -7.05 -4.81
N ASP A 169 -10.33 -6.82 -3.62
CA ASP A 169 -10.02 -5.66 -2.78
C ASP A 169 -8.50 -5.55 -2.52
N MET A 170 -7.86 -6.66 -2.14
CA MET A 170 -6.40 -6.69 -2.00
C MET A 170 -5.68 -6.30 -3.29
N ILE A 171 -6.06 -6.85 -4.44
CA ILE A 171 -5.39 -6.50 -5.72
C ILE A 171 -5.59 -5.02 -6.04
N LEU A 172 -6.80 -4.49 -5.88
CA LEU A 172 -7.10 -3.08 -6.12
C LEU A 172 -6.27 -2.17 -5.19
N THR A 173 -6.18 -2.49 -3.90
CA THR A 173 -5.30 -1.80 -2.95
C THR A 173 -3.83 -1.85 -3.37
N LEU A 174 -3.35 -2.99 -3.89
CA LEU A 174 -1.99 -3.10 -4.43
C LEU A 174 -1.78 -2.22 -5.66
N LEU A 175 -2.76 -2.15 -6.57
CA LEU A 175 -2.69 -1.28 -7.74
C LEU A 175 -2.68 0.19 -7.33
N MET A 176 -3.54 0.57 -6.38
CA MET A 176 -3.58 1.90 -5.78
C MET A 176 -2.25 2.30 -5.15
N PHE A 177 -1.64 1.39 -4.39
CA PHE A 177 -0.29 1.58 -3.84
C PHE A 177 0.76 1.80 -4.93
N THR A 178 0.76 0.96 -5.98
CA THR A 178 1.75 1.09 -7.07
C THR A 178 1.59 2.37 -7.87
N SER A 179 0.35 2.82 -8.10
CA SER A 179 0.07 4.10 -8.74
C SER A 179 0.48 5.27 -7.83
N GLY A 180 0.16 5.23 -6.54
CA GLY A 180 0.56 6.25 -5.58
C GLY A 180 2.07 6.45 -5.50
N ILE A 181 2.87 5.39 -5.66
CA ILE A 181 4.34 5.52 -5.74
C ILE A 181 4.79 6.08 -7.09
N ARG A 182 4.30 5.51 -8.19
CA ARG A 182 4.80 5.82 -9.54
C ARG A 182 4.39 7.20 -10.02
N ASP A 183 3.16 7.58 -9.70
CA ASP A 183 2.54 8.83 -10.12
C ASP A 183 2.68 9.89 -9.02
N GLU A 184 3.49 9.62 -7.99
CA GLU A 184 3.82 10.50 -6.85
C GLU A 184 2.61 11.07 -6.09
N LYS A 185 1.45 10.41 -6.16
CA LYS A 185 0.23 10.80 -5.46
C LYS A 185 0.28 10.42 -3.98
N TRP A 186 0.75 11.33 -3.14
CA TRP A 186 0.97 11.10 -1.70
C TRP A 186 -0.26 10.61 -0.96
N ASN A 187 -1.43 11.23 -1.18
CA ASN A 187 -2.67 10.83 -0.52
C ASN A 187 -3.10 9.41 -0.89
N THR A 188 -3.00 9.06 -2.19
CA THR A 188 -3.28 7.70 -2.69
C THR A 188 -2.31 6.69 -2.09
N TYR A 189 -1.03 7.05 -1.97
CA TYR A 189 -0.02 6.21 -1.33
C TYR A 189 -0.35 5.94 0.14
N ARG A 190 -0.68 6.97 0.92
CA ARG A 190 -1.05 6.84 2.35
C ARG A 190 -2.32 6.00 2.54
N ALA A 191 -3.35 6.27 1.76
CA ALA A 191 -4.60 5.49 1.79
C ALA A 191 -4.32 4.00 1.52
N ALA A 192 -3.51 3.70 0.51
CA ALA A 192 -3.19 2.32 0.17
C ALA A 192 -2.40 1.60 1.26
N LEU A 193 -1.44 2.27 1.92
CA LEU A 193 -0.72 1.70 3.06
C LEU A 193 -1.66 1.32 4.21
N THR A 194 -2.59 2.21 4.55
CA THR A 194 -3.59 1.99 5.59
C THR A 194 -4.47 0.79 5.26
N GLU A 195 -4.91 0.65 4.02
CA GLU A 195 -5.70 -0.51 3.57
C GLU A 195 -4.90 -1.81 3.51
N MET A 196 -3.61 -1.75 3.19
CA MET A 196 -2.75 -2.94 3.18
C MET A 196 -2.56 -3.53 4.58
N LEU A 197 -2.52 -2.70 5.61
CA LEU A 197 -2.20 -3.09 6.99
C LEU A 197 -3.06 -4.24 7.55
N PRO A 198 -4.41 -4.19 7.52
CA PRO A 198 -5.25 -5.27 8.04
C PRO A 198 -5.03 -6.60 7.31
N PHE A 199 -4.79 -6.58 6.00
CA PHE A 199 -4.44 -7.79 5.26
C PHE A 199 -3.09 -8.34 5.70
N ILE A 200 -2.06 -7.51 5.82
CA ILE A 200 -0.72 -7.93 6.26
C ILE A 200 -0.78 -8.55 7.67
N ALA A 201 -1.53 -7.93 8.57
CA ALA A 201 -1.75 -8.44 9.93
C ALA A 201 -2.43 -9.82 9.91
N ARG A 202 -3.51 -9.97 9.13
CA ARG A 202 -4.29 -11.21 9.04
C ARG A 202 -3.49 -12.42 8.53
N TYR A 203 -2.54 -12.21 7.61
CA TYR A 203 -1.76 -13.30 6.99
C TYR A 203 -0.41 -13.59 7.68
N ASN A 204 -0.31 -13.23 8.97
CA ASN A 204 0.83 -13.49 9.85
C ASN A 204 2.17 -12.94 9.32
N HIS A 205 2.14 -11.71 8.79
CA HIS A 205 3.34 -10.93 8.50
C HIS A 205 3.59 -9.93 9.65
N GLY A 206 3.63 -10.43 10.90
CA GLY A 206 3.62 -9.60 12.11
C GLY A 206 4.79 -8.60 12.22
N ASN A 207 5.99 -9.00 11.80
CA ASN A 207 7.11 -8.04 11.74
C ASN A 207 6.86 -6.94 10.71
N TYR A 208 6.14 -7.23 9.62
CA TYR A 208 5.82 -6.22 8.62
C TYR A 208 4.70 -5.30 9.11
N SER A 209 3.65 -5.87 9.72
CA SER A 209 2.54 -5.07 10.25
C SER A 209 3.03 -4.06 11.30
N ARG A 210 3.90 -4.47 12.23
CA ARG A 210 4.47 -3.56 13.25
C ARG A 210 5.23 -2.39 12.63
N SER A 211 6.16 -2.65 11.72
CA SER A 211 6.92 -1.59 11.05
C SER A 211 6.03 -0.69 10.23
N LEU A 212 5.05 -1.27 9.53
CA LEU A 212 4.12 -0.53 8.68
C LEU A 212 3.21 0.36 9.52
N THR A 213 2.74 -0.09 10.67
CA THR A 213 1.95 0.72 11.60
C THR A 213 2.72 1.95 12.06
N VAL A 214 3.95 1.77 12.56
CA VAL A 214 4.79 2.90 12.99
C VAL A 214 5.04 3.84 11.81
N TYR A 215 5.34 3.29 10.63
CA TYR A 215 5.55 4.07 9.43
C TYR A 215 4.32 4.90 9.01
N ILE A 216 3.12 4.31 9.01
CA ILE A 216 1.87 5.03 8.70
C ILE A 216 1.66 6.18 9.69
N CYS A 217 1.89 5.95 10.98
CA CYS A 217 1.79 7.01 11.99
C CYS A 217 2.78 8.15 11.72
N ASP A 218 4.05 7.84 11.45
CA ASP A 218 5.08 8.83 11.11
C ASP A 218 4.70 9.64 9.84
N MET A 219 4.17 8.98 8.81
CA MET A 219 3.77 9.64 7.55
C MET A 219 2.49 10.49 7.68
N ASN A 220 1.69 10.28 8.72
CA ASN A 220 0.52 11.09 9.04
C ASN A 220 0.85 12.27 9.98
N GLN A 221 2.08 12.33 10.50
CA GLN A 221 2.55 13.36 11.43
C GLN A 221 3.78 14.09 10.88
N LEU A 222 3.89 14.18 9.55
CA LEU A 222 4.98 14.91 8.92
C LEU A 222 4.88 16.41 9.24
N PRO A 223 6.01 17.13 9.39
CA PRO A 223 6.01 18.58 9.42
C PRO A 223 5.32 19.15 8.17
N SER A 224 4.52 20.21 8.32
CA SER A 224 3.75 20.80 7.21
C SER A 224 4.61 21.21 6.02
N GLU A 225 5.81 21.72 6.28
CA GLU A 225 6.82 22.06 5.28
C GLU A 225 7.29 20.85 4.46
N VAL A 226 7.36 19.66 5.06
CA VAL A 226 7.72 18.42 4.35
C VAL A 226 6.50 17.81 3.67
N GLU A 227 5.34 17.85 4.31
CA GLU A 227 4.09 17.37 3.70
C GLU A 227 3.75 18.17 2.44
N GLY A 228 3.98 19.49 2.43
CA GLY A 228 3.80 20.34 1.26
C GLY A 228 4.62 19.88 0.06
N GLU A 229 5.89 19.48 0.26
CA GLU A 229 6.75 18.94 -0.80
C GLU A 229 6.28 17.60 -1.37
N PHE A 230 5.50 16.82 -0.60
CA PHE A 230 4.88 15.58 -1.10
C PHE A 230 3.55 15.81 -1.82
N LEU A 231 2.93 16.97 -1.64
CA LEU A 231 1.63 17.32 -2.21
C LEU A 231 1.75 18.17 -3.49
N ASN A 232 2.92 18.77 -3.74
CA ASN A 232 3.26 19.49 -4.97
C ASN A 232 3.54 18.53 -6.13
#